data_AF-A0A357A1S3-F1
#
_entry.id   AF-A0A357A1S3-F1
#
_cell.length_a   1.000
_cell.length_b   1.000
_cell.length_c   1.000
_cell.angle_alpha   90.00
_cell.angle_beta   90.00
_cell.angle_gamma   90.00
#
_symmetry.space_group_name_H-M   'P 1'
#
loop_
_entity.id
_entity.type
_entity.pdbx_description
1 polymer ?
#
loop_
_entity_poly.entity_id
_entity_poly.type
_entity_poly.pdbx_seq_one_letter_code
_entity_poly.pdbx_strand_id
1 'polypeptide(L)'
;MILMDQLIIEHQDYVEKLQTLAEVIQGLRVNGRGNYFMETLEGLLPVFTTDLDRHAGREEDFLFPRIVERVNDSLVPVMLTEHEAIRQASRDFEKGYRLWRQGDDAAFEGWVNAAAALRGSFVTHMQKENLILFPLARRILTPDEQARLTTWNDG
;
A
#
# COMPACT_ATOMS: atom_id res chain seq x y z
N MET A 1 -11.18 14.26 -10.62
CA MET A 1 -10.61 12.95 -10.94
C MET A 1 -11.48 11.91 -10.27
N ILE A 2 -11.84 10.80 -10.93
CA ILE A 2 -12.65 9.75 -10.28
C ILE A 2 -11.78 8.88 -9.37
N LEU A 3 -12.38 8.21 -8.39
CA LEU A 3 -11.66 7.42 -7.38
C LEU A 3 -10.61 6.47 -8.01
N MET A 4 -10.98 5.68 -9.01
CA MET A 4 -10.05 4.73 -9.65
C MET A 4 -8.84 5.40 -10.30
N ASP A 5 -8.98 6.61 -10.86
CA ASP A 5 -7.84 7.35 -11.42
C ASP A 5 -6.90 7.81 -10.30
N GLN A 6 -7.46 8.23 -9.16
CA GLN A 6 -6.65 8.61 -7.99
C GLN A 6 -5.88 7.42 -7.43
N LEU A 7 -6.55 6.27 -7.24
CA LEU A 7 -5.92 5.05 -6.74
C LEU A 7 -4.76 4.60 -7.65
N ILE A 8 -4.92 4.71 -8.97
CA ILE A 8 -3.85 4.40 -9.94
C ILE A 8 -2.64 5.35 -9.77
N ILE A 9 -2.87 6.64 -9.52
CA ILE A 9 -1.78 7.60 -9.27
C ILE A 9 -1.07 7.27 -7.97
N GLU A 10 -1.81 6.91 -6.92
CA GLU A 10 -1.24 6.48 -5.65
C GLU A 10 -0.43 5.19 -5.81
N HIS A 11 -0.88 4.24 -6.63
CA HIS A 11 -0.09 3.05 -6.97
C HIS A 11 1.26 3.39 -7.60
N GLN A 12 1.31 4.39 -8.48
CA GLN A 12 2.56 4.85 -9.10
C GLN A 12 3.50 5.44 -8.05
N ASP A 13 2.97 6.31 -7.19
CA ASP A 13 3.72 6.92 -6.08
C ASP A 13 4.23 5.85 -5.08
N TYR A 14 3.42 4.85 -4.73
CA TYR A 14 3.84 3.75 -3.87
C TYR A 14 4.96 2.91 -4.49
N VAL A 15 4.93 2.67 -5.80
CA VAL A 15 6.03 1.95 -6.48
C VAL A 15 7.34 2.73 -6.38
N GLU A 16 7.31 4.05 -6.59
CA GLU A 16 8.49 4.91 -6.43
C GLU A 16 9.01 4.88 -5.00
N LYS A 17 8.12 5.04 -4.01
CA LYS A 17 8.48 5.02 -2.59
C LYS A 17 9.02 3.66 -2.14
N LEU A 18 8.50 2.54 -2.66
CA LEU A 18 9.02 1.20 -2.39
C LEU A 18 10.42 1.01 -2.94
N GLN A 19 10.72 1.62 -4.09
CA GLN A 19 12.06 1.65 -4.65
C GLN A 19 13.00 2.49 -3.77
N THR A 20 12.57 3.67 -3.33
CA THR A 20 13.33 4.48 -2.37
C THR A 20 13.59 3.74 -1.06
N LEU A 21 12.60 3.03 -0.52
CA LEU A 21 12.78 2.21 0.69
C LEU A 21 13.88 1.15 0.50
N ALA A 22 13.88 0.47 -0.64
CA ALA A 22 14.90 -0.53 -0.95
C ALA A 22 16.30 0.10 -1.04
N GLU A 23 16.43 1.27 -1.65
CA GLU A 23 17.69 2.01 -1.76
C GLU A 23 18.19 2.50 -0.39
N VAL A 24 17.29 3.03 0.45
CA VAL A 24 17.61 3.44 1.82
C VAL A 24 18.09 2.26 2.64
N ILE A 25 17.42 1.09 2.56
CA ILE A 25 17.85 -0.13 3.24
C ILE A 25 19.27 -0.53 2.81
N GLN A 26 19.59 -0.47 1.51
CA GLN A 26 20.96 -0.75 1.03
C GLN A 26 21.96 0.29 1.55
N GLY A 27 21.57 1.58 1.54
CA GLY A 27 22.37 2.66 2.09
C GLY A 27 22.70 2.45 3.56
N LEU A 28 21.71 2.03 4.36
CA LEU A 28 21.87 1.70 5.78
C LEU A 28 22.81 0.50 6.00
N ARG A 29 22.73 -0.53 5.15
CA ARG A 29 23.63 -1.70 5.22
C ARG A 29 25.09 -1.33 5.00
N VAL A 30 25.36 -0.40 4.09
CA VAL A 30 26.73 -0.01 3.71
C VAL A 30 27.29 1.07 4.63
N ASN A 31 26.47 2.07 4.97
CA ASN A 31 26.92 3.30 5.61
C ASN A 31 26.46 3.45 7.07
N GLY A 32 25.67 2.51 7.58
CA GLY A 32 25.06 2.61 8.91
C GLY A 32 23.98 3.69 8.99
N ARG A 33 23.65 4.13 10.21
CA ARG A 33 22.54 5.04 10.54
C ARG A 33 22.84 6.51 10.23
N GLY A 34 23.27 6.83 9.01
CA GLY A 34 23.49 8.22 8.59
C GLY A 34 22.19 9.05 8.57
N ASN A 35 22.27 10.33 8.96
CA ASN A 35 21.09 11.20 9.10
C ASN A 35 20.18 11.20 7.87
N TYR A 36 20.76 11.28 6.67
CA TYR A 36 20.00 11.25 5.41
C TYR A 36 19.11 10.00 5.28
N PHE A 37 19.66 8.81 5.56
CA PHE A 37 18.91 7.57 5.45
C PHE A 37 17.82 7.47 6.52
N MET A 38 18.12 7.92 7.74
CA MET A 38 17.15 7.94 8.83
C MET A 38 16.00 8.90 8.53
N GLU A 39 16.29 10.13 8.12
CA GLU A 39 15.26 11.13 7.77
C GLU A 39 14.38 10.67 6.61
N THR A 40 14.99 10.10 5.57
CA THR A 40 14.25 9.54 4.42
C THR A 40 13.32 8.42 4.88
N LEU A 41 13.79 7.52 5.74
CA LEU A 41 13.00 6.41 6.25
C LEU A 41 11.84 6.86 7.16
N GLU A 42 12.06 7.84 8.03
CA GLU A 42 11.00 8.44 8.86
C GLU A 42 9.90 9.05 7.99
N GLY A 43 10.26 9.70 6.87
CA GLY A 43 9.31 10.22 5.89
C GLY A 43 8.52 9.14 5.13
N LEU A 44 9.09 7.93 4.98
CA LEU A 44 8.44 6.81 4.32
C LEU A 44 7.51 6.00 5.24
N LEU A 45 7.69 6.06 6.57
CA LEU A 45 6.85 5.26 7.47
C LEU A 45 5.35 5.52 7.31
N PRO A 46 4.85 6.78 7.31
CA PRO A 46 3.41 7.02 7.20
C PRO A 46 2.81 6.50 5.90
N VAL A 47 3.60 6.46 4.83
CA VAL A 47 3.18 5.94 3.52
C VAL A 47 2.84 4.46 3.63
N PHE A 48 3.73 3.68 4.26
CA PHE A 48 3.59 2.23 4.36
C PHE A 48 2.79 1.78 5.58
N THR A 49 2.21 2.72 6.33
CA THR A 49 1.31 2.45 7.46
C THR A 49 -0.04 3.10 7.23
N THR A 50 -0.16 4.39 7.52
CA THR A 50 -1.42 5.13 7.52
C THR A 50 -2.00 5.34 6.12
N ASP A 51 -1.18 5.78 5.17
CA ASP A 51 -1.69 6.19 3.84
C ASP A 51 -2.22 4.99 3.06
N LEU A 52 -1.49 3.88 3.15
CA LEU A 52 -1.87 2.63 2.55
C LEU A 52 -3.15 2.04 3.17
N ASP A 53 -3.32 2.08 4.49
CA ASP A 53 -4.57 1.62 5.11
C ASP A 53 -5.76 2.48 4.67
N ARG A 54 -5.55 3.80 4.52
CA ARG A 54 -6.55 4.72 3.95
C ARG A 54 -6.84 4.42 2.48
N HIS A 55 -5.83 4.00 1.70
CA HIS A 55 -6.01 3.55 0.32
C HIS A 55 -6.94 2.33 0.26
N ALA A 56 -6.58 1.26 0.98
CA ALA A 56 -7.40 0.05 1.06
C ALA A 56 -8.82 0.35 1.55
N GLY A 57 -8.97 1.20 2.56
CA GLY A 57 -10.28 1.62 3.08
C GLY A 57 -11.17 2.27 2.01
N ARG A 58 -10.61 3.07 1.09
CA ARG A 58 -11.42 3.64 -0.01
C ARG A 58 -11.93 2.59 -0.97
N GLU A 59 -11.13 1.57 -1.24
CA GLU A 59 -11.52 0.49 -2.12
C GLU A 59 -12.59 -0.37 -1.46
N GLU A 60 -12.39 -0.73 -0.20
CA GLU A 60 -13.31 -1.52 0.62
C GLU A 60 -14.67 -0.83 0.82
N ASP A 61 -14.66 0.48 1.08
CA ASP A 61 -15.87 1.23 1.42
C ASP A 61 -16.66 1.66 0.17
N PHE A 62 -15.97 2.04 -0.91
CA PHE A 62 -16.62 2.69 -2.05
C PHE A 62 -16.63 1.84 -3.31
N LEU A 63 -15.54 1.14 -3.64
CA LEU A 63 -15.39 0.47 -4.94
C LEU A 63 -15.85 -0.99 -4.90
N PHE A 64 -15.29 -1.79 -3.98
CA PHE A 64 -15.52 -3.23 -3.89
C PHE A 64 -16.99 -3.61 -3.73
N PRO A 65 -17.82 -2.90 -2.92
CA PRO A 65 -19.24 -3.23 -2.81
C PRO A 65 -19.96 -3.13 -4.15
N ARG A 66 -19.62 -2.15 -4.98
CA ARG A 66 -20.26 -1.93 -6.29
C ARG A 66 -19.91 -3.00 -7.32
N ILE A 67 -18.73 -3.60 -7.18
CA ILE A 67 -18.29 -4.74 -7.99
C ILE A 67 -19.06 -6.00 -7.56
N VAL A 68 -19.12 -6.27 -6.26
CA VAL A 68 -19.82 -7.46 -5.72
C VAL A 68 -21.31 -7.45 -6.06
N GLU A 69 -21.96 -6.27 -6.05
CA GLU A 69 -23.36 -6.11 -6.49
C GLU A 69 -23.63 -6.59 -7.93
N ARG A 70 -22.61 -6.65 -8.78
CA ARG A 70 -22.74 -6.92 -10.22
C ARG A 70 -22.05 -8.22 -10.65
N VAL A 71 -21.08 -8.70 -9.89
CA VAL A 71 -20.23 -9.84 -10.24
C VAL A 71 -20.03 -10.72 -9.00
N ASN A 72 -20.85 -11.78 -8.90
CA ASN A 72 -20.81 -12.73 -7.78
C ASN A 72 -19.43 -13.37 -7.57
N ASP A 73 -18.77 -13.84 -8.65
CA ASP A 73 -17.47 -14.52 -8.58
C ASP A 73 -16.30 -13.57 -8.89
N SER A 74 -16.36 -12.34 -8.38
CA SER A 74 -15.29 -11.35 -8.56
C SER A 74 -14.06 -11.69 -7.72
N LEU A 75 -12.94 -11.01 -8.01
CA LEU A 75 -11.69 -11.14 -7.24
C LEU A 75 -11.79 -10.49 -5.84
N VAL A 76 -12.86 -9.75 -5.53
CA VAL A 76 -12.98 -8.94 -4.30
C VAL A 76 -12.71 -9.72 -3.00
N PRO A 77 -13.22 -10.95 -2.79
CA PRO A 77 -12.90 -11.70 -1.56
C PRO A 77 -11.41 -12.00 -1.38
N VAL A 78 -10.68 -12.21 -2.48
CA VAL A 78 -9.23 -12.39 -2.47
C VAL A 78 -8.55 -11.06 -2.13
N MET A 79 -8.99 -9.95 -2.73
CA MET A 79 -8.44 -8.62 -2.46
C MET A 79 -8.58 -8.22 -0.98
N LEU A 80 -9.75 -8.48 -0.37
CA LEU A 80 -9.97 -8.25 1.06
C LEU A 80 -9.04 -9.08 1.96
N THR A 81 -8.80 -10.34 1.58
CA THR A 81 -7.86 -11.20 2.30
C THR A 81 -6.44 -10.65 2.18
N GLU A 82 -6.06 -10.16 1.00
CA GLU A 82 -4.76 -9.55 0.76
C GLU A 82 -4.59 -8.23 1.52
N HIS A 83 -5.62 -7.39 1.61
CA HIS A 83 -5.60 -6.18 2.44
C HIS A 83 -5.30 -6.48 3.90
N GLU A 84 -5.92 -7.49 4.51
CA GLU A 84 -5.61 -7.84 5.90
C GLU A 84 -4.18 -8.35 6.06
N ALA A 85 -3.70 -9.19 5.14
CA ALA A 85 -2.31 -9.65 5.16
C ALA A 85 -1.32 -8.49 5.02
N ILE A 86 -1.64 -7.53 4.16
CA ILE A 86 -0.92 -6.27 3.96
C ILE A 86 -0.90 -5.43 5.24
N ARG A 87 -2.04 -5.25 5.91
CA ARG A 87 -2.14 -4.49 7.16
C ARG A 87 -1.29 -5.14 8.24
N GLN A 88 -1.28 -6.47 8.32
CA GLN A 88 -0.42 -7.18 9.25
C GLN A 88 1.07 -6.95 8.93
N ALA A 89 1.48 -7.08 7.67
CA ALA A 89 2.85 -6.83 7.26
C ALA A 89 3.30 -5.38 7.52
N SER A 90 2.40 -4.41 7.35
CA SER A 90 2.61 -3.00 7.67
C SER A 90 2.87 -2.79 9.18
N ARG A 91 2.08 -3.43 10.05
CA ARG A 91 2.28 -3.41 11.51
C ARG A 91 3.65 -4.00 11.89
N ASP A 92 4.04 -5.11 11.26
CA ASP A 92 5.31 -5.77 11.52
C ASP A 92 6.51 -4.94 11.03
N PHE A 93 6.37 -4.27 9.89
CA PHE A 93 7.34 -3.29 9.38
C PHE A 93 7.53 -2.13 10.35
N GLU A 94 6.44 -1.49 10.81
CA GLU A 94 6.52 -0.37 11.76
C GLU A 94 7.15 -0.80 13.10
N LYS A 95 6.73 -1.95 13.63
CA LYS A 95 7.26 -2.50 14.88
C LYS A 95 8.76 -2.81 14.77
N GLY A 96 9.18 -3.47 13.69
CA GLY A 96 10.58 -3.80 13.44
C GLY A 96 11.44 -2.54 13.35
N TYR A 97 10.96 -1.53 12.62
CA TYR A 97 11.63 -0.24 12.52
C TYR A 97 11.80 0.40 13.90
N ARG A 98 10.72 0.46 14.68
CA ARG A 98 10.73 1.10 16.01
C ARG A 98 11.72 0.45 16.97
N LEU A 99 11.77 -0.87 17.01
CA LEU A 99 12.74 -1.61 17.84
C LEU A 99 14.17 -1.29 17.43
N TRP A 100 14.46 -1.38 16.13
CA TRP A 100 15.77 -1.05 15.59
C TRP A 100 16.16 0.40 15.90
N ARG A 101 15.24 1.34 15.69
CA ARG A 101 15.42 2.77 15.95
C ARG A 101 15.74 3.08 17.41
N GLN A 102 15.22 2.29 18.34
CA GLN A 102 15.46 2.40 19.79
C GLN A 102 16.78 1.77 20.25
N GLY A 103 17.57 1.18 19.34
CA GLY A 103 18.90 0.66 19.62
C GLY A 103 19.00 -0.86 19.65
N ASP A 104 17.92 -1.59 19.35
CA ASP A 104 17.98 -3.03 19.15
C ASP A 104 18.53 -3.34 17.75
N ASP A 105 19.85 -3.40 17.62
CA ASP A 105 20.50 -3.72 16.34
C ASP A 105 20.12 -5.12 15.80
N ALA A 106 19.73 -6.06 16.67
CA ALA A 106 19.29 -7.39 16.25
C ALA A 106 17.95 -7.35 15.51
N ALA A 107 17.15 -6.30 15.72
CA ALA A 107 15.88 -6.09 15.00
C ALA A 107 16.07 -5.69 13.52
N PHE A 108 17.28 -5.25 13.12
CA PHE A 108 17.50 -4.72 11.77
C PHE A 108 17.17 -5.72 10.66
N GLU A 109 17.70 -6.95 10.73
CA GLU A 109 17.44 -7.95 9.70
C GLU A 109 15.97 -8.39 9.67
N GLY A 110 15.33 -8.47 10.84
CA GLY A 110 13.90 -8.74 10.94
C GLY A 110 13.08 -7.65 10.25
N TRP A 111 13.43 -6.38 10.49
CA TRP A 111 12.80 -5.24 9.83
C TRP A 111 13.02 -5.23 8.31
N VAL A 112 14.23 -5.50 7.83
CA VAL A 112 14.51 -5.56 6.39
C VAL A 112 13.70 -6.68 5.70
N ASN A 113 13.58 -7.84 6.35
CA ASN A 113 12.76 -8.93 5.83
C ASN A 113 11.27 -8.54 5.78
N ALA A 114 10.77 -7.85 6.81
CA ALA A 114 9.41 -7.32 6.81
C ALA A 114 9.20 -6.31 5.67
N ALA A 115 10.13 -5.39 5.45
CA ALA A 115 10.08 -4.41 4.36
C ALA A 115 10.07 -5.08 2.96
N ALA A 116 10.86 -6.14 2.77
CA ALA A 116 10.90 -6.89 1.52
C ALA A 116 9.59 -7.65 1.26
N ALA A 117 9.04 -8.31 2.29
CA ALA A 117 7.75 -9.01 2.21
C ALA A 117 6.61 -8.05 1.91
N LEU A 118 6.63 -6.88 2.55
CA LEU A 118 5.68 -5.80 2.36
C LEU A 118 5.71 -5.31 0.90
N ARG A 119 6.90 -5.02 0.36
CA ARG A 119 7.09 -4.65 -1.06
C ARG A 119 6.52 -5.69 -2.02
N GLY A 120 6.85 -6.97 -1.82
CA GLY A 120 6.40 -8.05 -2.71
C GLY A 120 4.87 -8.19 -2.73
N SER A 121 4.25 -8.07 -1.56
CA SER A 121 2.81 -8.15 -1.40
C SER A 121 2.12 -6.98 -2.11
N PHE A 122 2.59 -5.75 -1.92
CA PHE A 122 2.00 -4.57 -2.56
C PHE A 122 2.08 -4.57 -4.07
N VAL A 123 3.26 -4.86 -4.63
CA VAL A 123 3.44 -4.82 -6.09
C VAL A 123 2.48 -5.80 -6.77
N THR A 124 2.34 -7.00 -6.20
CA THR A 124 1.45 -8.02 -6.76
C THR A 124 -0.02 -7.64 -6.59
N HIS A 125 -0.37 -7.04 -5.45
CA HIS A 125 -1.72 -6.58 -5.15
C HIS A 125 -2.19 -5.46 -6.11
N MET A 126 -1.42 -4.37 -6.19
CA MET A 126 -1.71 -3.23 -7.06
C MET A 126 -1.79 -3.62 -8.55
N GLN A 127 -1.03 -4.65 -8.97
CA GLN A 127 -1.13 -5.19 -10.33
C GLN A 127 -2.49 -5.83 -10.61
N LYS A 128 -3.07 -6.56 -9.65
CA LYS A 128 -4.42 -7.14 -9.82
C LYS A 128 -5.45 -6.04 -9.94
N GLU A 129 -5.30 -4.96 -9.19
CA GLU A 129 -6.21 -3.82 -9.23
C GLU A 129 -6.13 -3.10 -10.57
N ASN A 130 -4.92 -2.67 -10.93
CA ASN A 130 -4.69 -1.89 -12.15
C ASN A 130 -5.04 -2.67 -13.42
N LEU A 131 -4.76 -3.98 -13.47
CA LEU A 131 -4.88 -4.78 -14.69
C LEU A 131 -6.20 -5.56 -14.79
N ILE A 132 -6.87 -5.82 -13.66
CA ILE A 132 -8.05 -6.69 -13.63
C ILE A 132 -9.24 -5.95 -13.01
N LEU A 133 -9.11 -5.51 -11.76
CA LEU A 133 -10.24 -5.04 -10.98
C LEU A 133 -10.77 -3.67 -11.45
N PHE A 134 -9.90 -2.69 -11.65
CA PHE A 134 -10.29 -1.35 -12.11
C PHE A 134 -10.81 -1.38 -13.56
N PRO A 135 -10.20 -2.10 -14.52
CA PRO A 135 -10.80 -2.28 -15.84
C PRO A 135 -12.18 -2.94 -15.80
N LEU A 136 -12.37 -3.95 -14.93
CA LEU A 136 -13.67 -4.58 -14.72
C LEU A 136 -14.68 -3.55 -14.19
N ALA A 137 -14.33 -2.80 -13.14
CA ALA A 137 -15.17 -1.78 -12.55
C ALA A 137 -15.61 -0.71 -13.57
N ARG A 138 -14.68 -0.21 -14.40
CA ARG A 138 -15.00 0.75 -15.48
C ARG A 138 -15.98 0.20 -16.51
N ARG A 139 -15.96 -1.12 -16.75
CA ARG A 139 -16.87 -1.77 -17.71
C ARG A 139 -18.28 -1.95 -17.17
N ILE A 140 -18.40 -2.23 -15.87
CA ILE A 140 -19.69 -2.60 -15.25
C ILE A 140 -20.40 -1.41 -14.57
N LEU A 141 -19.69 -0.31 -14.30
CA LEU A 141 -20.25 0.91 -13.73
C LEU A 141 -20.45 1.97 -14.81
N THR A 142 -21.61 2.62 -14.80
CA THR A 142 -21.87 3.79 -15.65
C THR A 142 -20.98 4.97 -15.28
N PRO A 143 -20.76 5.95 -16.18
CA PRO A 143 -19.99 7.15 -15.87
C PRO A 143 -20.50 7.90 -14.62
N ASP A 144 -21.82 7.99 -14.46
CA ASP A 144 -22.46 8.62 -13.32
C ASP A 144 -22.21 7.88 -12.00
N GLU A 145 -22.18 6.54 -12.03
CA GLU A 145 -21.83 5.73 -10.85
C GLU A 145 -20.36 5.89 -10.50
N GLN A 146 -19.46 5.90 -11.49
CA GLN A 146 -18.03 6.12 -11.28
C GLN A 146 -17.76 7.51 -10.69
N ALA A 147 -18.48 8.54 -11.15
CA ALA A 147 -18.38 9.90 -10.62
C ALA A 147 -18.91 10.04 -9.18
N ARG A 148 -19.81 9.15 -8.76
CA ARG A 148 -20.35 9.11 -7.39
C ARG A 148 -19.48 8.29 -6.42
N LEU A 149 -18.47 7.58 -6.91
CA LEU A 149 -17.46 6.97 -6.04
C LEU A 149 -16.66 8.10 -5.39
N THR A 150 -17.01 8.42 -4.16
CA THR A 150 -16.38 9.52 -3.43
C THR A 150 -14.99 9.13 -2.99
N THR A 151 -14.06 10.06 -3.11
CA THR A 151 -12.81 10.07 -2.37
C THR A 151 -13.16 10.51 -0.95
N TRP A 152 -12.51 10.01 0.10
CA TRP A 152 -12.60 10.70 1.39
C TRP A 152 -12.26 12.17 1.13
N ASN A 153 -13.14 13.09 1.55
CA ASN A 153 -12.72 14.47 1.68
C ASN A 153 -11.73 14.46 2.83
N ASP A 154 -10.44 14.42 2.50
CA ASP A 154 -9.39 14.72 3.46
C ASP A 154 -9.66 16.17 3.92
N GLY A 155 -10.28 16.29 5.09
CA GLY A 155 -10.48 17.57 5.78
C GLY A 155 -9.17 18.19 6.19
#